data_AF-A0A2E2U8D4-F1
#
_entry.id   AF-A0A2E2U8D4-F1
#
_cell.length_a   1.000
_cell.length_b   1.000
_cell.length_c   1.000
_cell.angle_alpha   90.00
_cell.angle_beta   90.00
_cell.angle_gamma   90.00
#
_symmetry.space_group_name_H-M   'P 1'
#
loop_
_entity.id
_entity.type
_entity.pdbx_description
1 polymer ?
#
loop_
_entity_poly.entity_id
_entity_poly.type
_entity_poly.pdbx_seq_one_letter_code
_entity_poly.pdbx_strand_id
1 'polypeptide(L)'
;MSESKETTKRRWANYSIYPRFQLSIVAFNLFTLFAAMAVVYYQIHKSFWVLETYAKSLDTTLFNQYKQMIDVHIELVQDAMITSIIFSTLFIVIYNIVFTHKSAGAIYHLKNYCQEIINNGYTRKLTFRQGDMHPELPELINGAIERIQTDSDKSSK
;
A
#
# COMPACT_ATOMS: atom_id res chain seq x y z
N MET A 1 -32.63 -34.97 7.77
CA MET A 1 -31.51 -34.88 8.73
C MET A 1 -30.50 -33.91 8.14
N SER A 2 -30.34 -32.74 8.75
CA SER A 2 -29.66 -31.59 8.13
C SER A 2 -28.14 -31.76 8.17
N GLU A 3 -27.49 -31.79 7.01
CA GLU A 3 -26.05 -31.63 6.91
C GLU A 3 -25.65 -30.21 7.31
N SER A 4 -24.87 -30.12 8.38
CA SER A 4 -24.30 -28.89 8.90
C SER A 4 -23.30 -28.32 7.90
N LYS A 5 -23.59 -27.12 7.36
CA LYS A 5 -22.63 -26.32 6.60
C LYS A 5 -21.45 -25.97 7.51
N GLU A 6 -20.32 -26.65 7.33
CA GLU A 6 -19.05 -26.22 7.92
C GLU A 6 -18.69 -24.83 7.37
N THR A 7 -18.96 -23.80 8.16
CA THR A 7 -18.50 -22.44 7.89
C THR A 7 -16.98 -22.44 8.00
N THR A 8 -16.29 -22.47 6.86
CA THR A 8 -14.83 -22.41 6.79
C THR A 8 -14.38 -21.07 7.38
N LYS A 9 -13.99 -21.09 8.66
CA LYS A 9 -13.50 -19.94 9.42
C LYS A 9 -12.19 -19.48 8.77
N ARG A 10 -12.26 -18.53 7.83
CA ARG A 10 -11.08 -17.93 7.18
C ARG A 10 -10.20 -17.29 8.26
N ARG A 11 -9.19 -18.04 8.72
CA ARG A 11 -8.15 -17.55 9.62
C ARG A 11 -7.40 -16.44 8.91
N TRP A 12 -7.16 -15.35 9.62
CA TRP A 12 -6.40 -14.17 9.17
C TRP A 12 -5.00 -14.53 8.61
N ALA A 13 -4.49 -15.72 8.94
CA ALA A 13 -3.31 -16.33 8.32
C ALA A 13 -3.39 -16.45 6.78
N ASN A 14 -4.59 -16.45 6.18
CA ASN A 14 -4.78 -16.51 4.72
C ASN A 14 -4.67 -15.15 4.01
N TYR A 15 -4.44 -14.04 4.72
CA TYR A 15 -4.21 -12.73 4.10
C TYR A 15 -2.77 -12.55 3.58
N SER A 16 -1.83 -13.36 4.10
CA SER A 16 -0.42 -13.40 3.69
C SER A 16 -0.18 -14.46 2.62
N ILE A 17 -0.69 -14.23 1.41
CA ILE A 17 -0.31 -15.06 0.24
C ILE A 17 1.19 -14.83 -0.08
N TYR A 18 1.69 -13.60 0.12
CA TYR A 18 3.11 -13.23 -0.04
C TYR A 18 3.58 -12.28 1.08
N PRO A 19 3.79 -12.77 2.32
CA PRO A 19 4.11 -11.94 3.49
C PRO A 19 5.42 -11.16 3.32
N ARG A 20 6.42 -11.76 2.66
CA ARG A 20 7.72 -11.11 2.42
C ARG A 20 7.58 -9.90 1.50
N PHE A 21 6.79 -10.01 0.43
CA PHE A 21 6.54 -8.92 -0.51
C PHE A 21 5.73 -7.79 0.15
N GLN A 22 4.68 -8.15 0.88
CA GLN A 22 3.86 -7.20 1.66
C GLN A 22 4.71 -6.40 2.65
N LEU A 23 5.54 -7.09 3.44
CA LEU A 23 6.39 -6.44 4.43
C LEU A 23 7.45 -5.55 3.77
N SER A 24 8.06 -5.97 2.67
CA SER A 24 9.04 -5.16 1.96
C SER A 24 8.45 -3.85 1.44
N ILE A 25 7.24 -3.89 0.85
CA ILE A 25 6.57 -2.66 0.37
C ILE A 25 6.19 -1.76 1.54
N VAL A 26 5.63 -2.31 2.61
CA VAL A 26 5.27 -1.53 3.80
C VAL A 26 6.52 -0.88 4.40
N ALA A 27 7.60 -1.65 4.59
CA ALA A 27 8.86 -1.15 5.12
C ALA A 27 9.47 -0.05 4.24
N PHE A 28 9.46 -0.23 2.92
CA PHE A 28 9.93 0.80 1.97
C PHE A 28 9.11 2.08 2.07
N ASN A 29 7.77 1.98 2.06
CA ASN A 29 6.89 3.14 2.16
C ASN A 29 7.03 3.87 3.50
N LEU A 30 7.18 3.12 4.61
CA LEU A 30 7.44 3.71 5.92
C LEU A 30 8.79 4.41 5.96
N PHE A 31 9.84 3.78 5.42
CA PHE A 31 11.15 4.41 5.31
C PHE A 31 11.07 5.74 4.53
N THR A 32 10.39 5.76 3.38
CA THR A 32 10.19 6.98 2.61
C THR A 32 9.41 8.05 3.39
N LEU A 33 8.35 7.67 4.12
CA LEU A 33 7.60 8.58 4.98
C LEU A 33 8.50 9.20 6.05
N PHE A 34 9.24 8.38 6.81
CA PHE A 34 10.11 8.86 7.88
C PHE A 34 11.26 9.72 7.35
N ALA A 35 11.84 9.36 6.19
CA ALA A 35 12.85 10.17 5.53
C ALA A 35 12.29 11.55 5.12
N ALA A 36 11.10 11.60 4.52
CA ALA A 36 10.46 12.86 4.16
C ALA A 36 10.14 13.72 5.40
N MET A 37 9.62 13.10 6.47
CA MET A 37 9.33 13.78 7.73
C MET A 37 10.59 14.31 8.41
N ALA A 38 11.71 13.57 8.35
CA ALA A 38 12.99 14.04 8.87
C ALA A 38 13.51 15.27 8.12
N VAL A 39 13.37 15.30 6.79
CA VAL A 39 13.71 16.47 5.96
C VAL A 39 12.85 17.68 6.33
N VAL A 40 11.52 17.48 6.47
CA VAL A 40 10.61 18.55 6.89
C VAL A 40 10.94 19.06 8.29
N TYR A 41 11.18 18.16 9.24
CA TYR A 41 11.58 18.51 10.60
C TYR A 41 12.87 19.35 10.62
N TYR A 42 13.89 18.89 9.89
CA TYR A 42 15.14 19.62 9.74
C TYR A 42 14.92 21.02 9.15
N GLN A 43 14.11 21.12 8.09
CA GLN A 43 13.85 22.39 7.42
C GLN A 43 13.11 23.38 8.33
N ILE A 44 12.15 22.92 9.12
CA ILE A 44 11.43 23.73 10.11
C ILE A 44 12.41 24.26 11.16
N HIS A 45 13.21 23.39 11.76
CA HIS A 45 14.15 23.77 12.82
C HIS A 45 15.22 24.74 12.30
N LYS A 46 15.74 24.50 11.09
CA LYS A 46 16.65 25.41 10.40
C LYS A 46 16.01 26.78 10.16
N SER A 47 14.74 26.81 9.75
CA SER A 47 14.02 28.06 9.50
C SER A 47 13.86 28.89 10.77
N PHE A 48 13.50 28.25 11.89
CA PHE A 48 13.41 28.92 13.19
C PHE A 48 14.77 29.39 13.71
N TRP A 49 15.85 28.62 13.50
CA TRP A 49 17.20 29.04 13.88
C TRP A 49 17.67 30.30 13.13
N VAL A 50 17.40 30.38 11.81
CA VAL A 50 17.72 31.57 11.01
C VAL A 50 16.95 32.79 11.51
N LEU A 51 15.66 32.60 11.79
CA LEU A 51 14.78 33.62 12.33
C LEU A 51 15.22 34.13 13.70
N GLU A 52 15.60 33.23 14.62
CA GLU A 52 16.14 33.60 15.93
C GLU A 52 17.44 34.39 15.79
N THR A 53 18.32 34.00 14.86
CA THR A 53 19.58 34.70 14.58
C THR A 53 19.33 36.12 14.06
N TYR A 54 18.32 36.29 13.20
CA TYR A 54 17.90 37.61 12.72
C TYR A 54 17.27 38.45 13.83
N ALA A 55 16.44 37.86 14.71
CA ALA A 55 15.84 38.59 15.82
C ALA A 55 16.87 39.05 16.86
N LYS A 56 17.95 38.29 17.08
CA LYS A 56 19.06 38.67 17.97
C LYS A 56 19.85 39.89 17.50
N SER A 57 19.81 40.23 16.21
CA SER A 57 20.46 41.44 15.69
C SER A 57 19.62 42.70 15.88
N LEU A 58 18.38 42.56 16.37
CA LEU A 58 17.47 43.64 16.73
C LEU A 58 17.56 43.97 18.24
N ASP A 59 16.73 44.90 18.70
CA ASP A 59 16.61 45.28 20.12
C ASP A 59 16.25 44.08 21.03
N THR A 60 16.80 44.06 22.25
CA THR A 60 16.65 42.95 23.21
C THR A 60 15.22 42.77 23.72
N THR A 61 14.42 43.82 23.75
CA THR A 61 13.00 43.74 24.18
C THR A 61 12.18 43.00 23.12
N LEU A 62 12.39 43.33 21.85
CA LEU A 62 11.73 42.68 20.72
C LEU A 62 12.14 41.21 20.61
N PHE A 63 13.41 40.89 20.88
CA PHE A 63 13.91 39.51 20.89
C PHE A 63 13.16 38.63 21.90
N ASN A 64 12.93 39.11 23.13
CA ASN A 64 12.25 38.31 24.16
C ASN A 64 10.78 38.01 23.81
N GLN A 65 10.06 38.99 23.27
CA GLN A 65 8.68 38.80 22.81
C GLN A 65 8.62 37.85 21.62
N TYR A 66 9.55 38.00 20.68
CA TYR A 66 9.67 37.13 19.52
C TYR A 66 9.94 35.67 19.92
N LYS A 67 10.89 35.46 20.83
CA LYS A 67 11.26 34.13 21.32
C LYS A 67 10.06 33.39 21.92
N GLN A 68 9.27 34.06 22.78
CA GLN A 68 8.08 33.46 23.37
C GLN A 68 7.05 33.03 22.30
N MET A 69 6.88 33.83 21.24
CA MET A 69 5.98 33.48 20.13
C MET A 69 6.50 32.27 19.33
N ILE A 70 7.81 32.22 19.09
CA ILE A 70 8.46 31.12 18.37
C ILE A 70 8.38 29.81 19.14
N ASP A 71 8.62 29.83 20.45
CA ASP A 71 8.55 28.63 21.28
C ASP A 71 7.15 27.99 21.22
N VAL A 72 6.09 28.81 21.32
CA VAL A 72 4.69 28.35 21.17
C VAL A 72 4.43 27.81 19.75
N HIS A 73 4.96 28.45 18.71
CA HIS A 73 4.82 27.96 17.34
C HIS A 73 5.54 26.64 17.10
N ILE A 74 6.73 26.47 17.66
CA ILE A 74 7.50 25.22 17.55
C ILE A 74 6.72 24.08 18.21
N GLU A 75 6.14 24.30 19.39
CA GLU A 75 5.33 23.30 20.10
C GLU A 75 4.11 22.89 19.26
N LEU A 76 3.33 23.86 18.73
CA LEU A 76 2.19 23.59 17.86
C LEU A 76 2.56 22.81 16.61
N VAL A 77 3.69 23.16 15.97
CA VAL A 77 4.18 22.48 14.77
C VAL A 77 4.65 21.06 15.11
N GLN A 78 5.33 20.86 16.24
CA GLN A 78 5.76 19.54 16.70
C GLN A 78 4.55 18.62 16.96
N ASP A 79 3.52 19.12 17.65
CA ASP A 79 2.29 18.38 17.90
C ASP A 79 1.57 18.00 16.60
N ALA A 80 1.49 18.93 15.65
CA ALA A 80 0.92 18.67 14.33
C ALA A 80 1.73 17.62 13.55
N MET A 81 3.07 17.67 13.63
CA MET A 81 3.94 16.69 12.98
C MET A 81 3.77 15.28 13.59
N ILE A 82 3.76 15.16 14.91
CA ILE A 82 3.56 13.88 15.61
C ILE A 82 2.20 13.29 15.20
N THR A 83 1.15 14.11 15.24
CA THR A 83 -0.20 13.71 14.84
C THR A 83 -0.22 13.23 13.38
N SER A 84 0.40 13.99 12.47
CA SER A 84 0.51 13.64 11.05
C SER A 84 1.26 12.31 10.82
N ILE A 85 2.36 12.08 11.55
CA ILE A 85 3.14 10.83 11.46
C ILE A 85 2.30 9.63 11.87
N ILE A 86 1.55 9.72 12.99
CA ILE A 86 0.71 8.63 13.48
C ILE A 86 -0.37 8.28 12.44
N PHE A 87 -1.15 9.27 11.99
CA PHE A 87 -2.23 9.03 11.03
C PHE A 87 -1.71 8.55 9.67
N SER A 88 -0.61 9.14 9.17
CA SER A 88 0.00 8.73 7.90
C SER A 88 0.53 7.29 7.96
N THR A 89 1.16 6.91 9.08
CA THR A 89 1.65 5.55 9.31
C THR A 89 0.50 4.54 9.31
N LEU A 90 -0.57 4.81 10.07
CA LEU A 90 -1.74 3.95 10.11
C LEU A 90 -2.38 3.80 8.73
N PHE A 91 -2.55 4.92 8.01
CA PHE A 91 -3.09 4.92 6.67
C PHE A 91 -2.25 4.09 5.70
N ILE A 92 -0.92 4.28 5.69
CA ILE A 92 0.00 3.54 4.81
C ILE A 92 -0.06 2.05 5.09
N VAL A 93 -0.06 1.63 6.35
CA VAL A 93 -0.11 0.21 6.73
C VAL A 93 -1.43 -0.41 6.26
N ILE A 94 -2.56 0.21 6.58
CA ILE A 94 -3.89 -0.29 6.20
C ILE A 94 -4.01 -0.36 4.67
N TYR A 95 -3.66 0.72 3.97
CA TYR A 95 -3.73 0.79 2.52
C TYR A 95 -2.88 -0.30 1.86
N ASN A 96 -1.63 -0.46 2.28
CA ASN A 96 -0.73 -1.45 1.68
C ASN A 96 -1.19 -2.89 1.93
N ILE A 97 -1.71 -3.20 3.12
CA ILE A 97 -2.27 -4.53 3.39
C ILE A 97 -3.45 -4.80 2.47
N VAL A 98 -4.40 -3.87 2.34
CA VAL A 98 -5.57 -4.02 1.48
C VAL A 98 -5.17 -4.14 0.01
N PHE A 99 -4.32 -3.24 -0.47
CA PHE A 99 -3.83 -3.20 -1.84
C PHE A 99 -3.11 -4.50 -2.21
N THR A 100 -2.14 -4.90 -1.40
CA THR A 100 -1.32 -6.07 -1.69
C THR A 100 -2.11 -7.37 -1.54
N HIS A 101 -3.12 -7.41 -0.66
CA HIS A 101 -4.01 -8.55 -0.58
C HIS A 101 -4.82 -8.74 -1.86
N LYS A 102 -5.41 -7.66 -2.39
CA LYS A 102 -6.18 -7.69 -3.64
C LYS A 102 -5.31 -8.05 -4.85
N SER A 103 -4.09 -7.53 -4.90
CA SER A 103 -3.12 -7.87 -5.95
C SER A 103 -2.66 -9.33 -5.86
N ALA A 104 -2.30 -9.79 -4.66
CA ALA A 104 -1.87 -11.18 -4.45
C ALA A 104 -2.99 -12.19 -4.72
N GLY A 105 -4.25 -11.82 -4.46
CA GLY A 105 -5.43 -12.63 -4.81
C GLY A 105 -5.52 -12.89 -6.32
N ALA A 106 -5.45 -11.83 -7.12
CA ALA A 106 -5.47 -11.94 -8.59
C ALA A 106 -4.32 -12.81 -9.11
N ILE A 107 -3.09 -12.57 -8.64
CA ILE A 107 -1.90 -13.33 -9.04
C ILE A 107 -2.03 -14.81 -8.66
N TYR A 108 -2.55 -15.11 -7.46
CA TYR A 108 -2.76 -16.48 -7.00
C TYR A 108 -3.73 -17.25 -7.89
N HIS A 109 -4.87 -16.63 -8.25
CA HIS A 109 -5.85 -17.25 -9.15
C HIS A 109 -5.28 -17.49 -10.54
N LEU A 110 -4.57 -16.49 -11.07
CA LEU A 110 -3.90 -16.62 -12.37
C LEU A 110 -2.86 -17.75 -12.37
N LYS A 111 -2.03 -17.82 -11.33
CA LYS A 111 -1.02 -18.88 -11.20
C LYS A 111 -1.66 -20.26 -11.17
N ASN A 112 -2.68 -20.44 -10.33
CA ASN A 112 -3.38 -21.72 -10.22
C ASN A 112 -4.06 -22.11 -11.54
N TYR A 113 -4.66 -21.14 -12.22
CA TYR A 113 -5.27 -21.34 -13.53
C TYR A 113 -4.27 -21.82 -14.59
N CYS A 114 -3.12 -21.16 -14.70
CA CYS A 114 -2.05 -21.61 -15.60
C CYS A 114 -1.56 -23.01 -15.23
N GLN A 115 -1.42 -23.32 -13.93
CA GLN A 115 -1.00 -24.65 -13.49
C GLN A 115 -2.03 -25.73 -13.83
N GLU A 116 -3.32 -25.43 -13.73
CA GLU A 116 -4.40 -26.34 -14.15
C GLU A 116 -4.35 -26.62 -15.65
N ILE A 117 -4.10 -25.59 -16.47
CA ILE A 117 -3.93 -25.75 -17.92
C ILE A 117 -2.73 -26.65 -18.24
N ILE A 118 -1.59 -26.43 -17.57
CA ILE A 118 -0.38 -27.22 -17.78
C ILE A 118 -0.62 -28.69 -17.44
N ASN A 119 -1.30 -28.97 -16.33
CA ASN A 119 -1.45 -30.32 -15.81
C ASN A 119 -2.59 -31.12 -16.46
N ASN A 120 -3.72 -30.46 -16.72
CA ASN A 120 -4.98 -31.12 -17.10
C ASN A 120 -5.51 -30.64 -18.46
N GLY A 121 -4.78 -29.76 -19.14
CA GLY A 121 -5.31 -29.03 -20.28
C GLY A 121 -6.35 -27.99 -19.87
N TYR A 122 -6.93 -27.33 -20.87
CA TYR A 122 -7.96 -26.32 -20.63
C TYR A 122 -9.26 -26.98 -20.17
N THR A 123 -9.63 -26.75 -18.91
CA THR A 123 -10.82 -27.34 -18.27
C THR A 123 -11.90 -26.33 -17.88
N ARG A 124 -11.53 -25.07 -17.64
CA ARG A 124 -12.43 -24.00 -17.22
C ARG A 124 -11.96 -22.63 -17.66
N LYS A 125 -12.83 -21.63 -17.55
CA LYS A 125 -12.50 -20.21 -17.72
C LYS A 125 -11.85 -19.63 -16.46
N LEU A 126 -10.86 -18.78 -16.63
CA LEU A 126 -10.29 -17.97 -15.54
C LEU A 126 -11.36 -17.00 -15.03
N THR A 127 -11.50 -16.89 -13.71
CA THR A 127 -12.34 -15.88 -13.06
C THR A 127 -11.63 -15.36 -11.81
N PHE A 128 -11.73 -14.06 -11.56
CA PHE A 128 -11.22 -13.43 -10.33
C PHE A 128 -12.37 -13.16 -9.36
N ARG A 129 -12.04 -12.95 -8.08
CA ARG A 129 -13.04 -12.59 -7.06
C ARG A 129 -13.40 -11.12 -7.18
N GLN A 130 -14.60 -10.78 -6.72
CA GLN A 130 -15.02 -9.39 -6.65
C GLN A 130 -14.07 -8.59 -5.74
N GLY A 131 -13.46 -7.54 -6.31
CA GLY A 131 -12.53 -6.66 -5.61
C GLY A 131 -11.05 -7.07 -5.71
N ASP A 132 -10.73 -8.18 -6.39
CA ASP A 132 -9.35 -8.46 -6.83
C ASP A 132 -8.88 -7.38 -7.82
N MET A 133 -7.57 -7.17 -7.92
CA MET A 133 -7.03 -6.24 -8.91
C MET A 133 -7.10 -6.82 -10.32
N HIS A 134 -7.13 -5.93 -11.32
CA HIS A 134 -7.14 -6.26 -12.75
C HIS A 134 -8.33 -7.14 -13.19
N PRO A 135 -9.58 -6.67 -12.98
CA PRO A 135 -10.79 -7.40 -13.39
C PRO A 135 -10.86 -7.73 -14.89
N GLU A 136 -10.07 -7.04 -15.72
CA GLU A 136 -9.95 -7.24 -17.16
C GLU A 136 -9.11 -8.47 -17.57
N LEU A 137 -8.19 -8.93 -16.72
CA LEU A 137 -7.28 -10.03 -17.05
C LEU A 137 -7.99 -11.36 -17.35
N PRO A 138 -9.00 -11.79 -16.57
CA PRO A 138 -9.75 -13.00 -16.87
C PRO A 138 -10.34 -13.00 -18.28
N GLU A 139 -10.92 -11.89 -18.72
CA GLU A 139 -11.53 -11.77 -20.05
C GLU A 139 -10.48 -11.89 -21.15
N LEU A 140 -9.37 -11.12 -21.04
CA LEU A 140 -8.27 -11.15 -22.01
C LEU A 140 -7.65 -12.55 -22.15
N ILE A 141 -7.40 -13.23 -21.03
CA ILE A 141 -6.76 -14.55 -21.03
C ILE A 141 -7.70 -15.60 -21.58
N ASN A 142 -8.98 -15.58 -21.18
CA ASN A 142 -9.97 -16.50 -21.71
C ASN A 142 -10.13 -16.33 -23.23
N GLY A 143 -10.22 -15.08 -23.72
CA GLY A 143 -10.32 -14.79 -25.15
C GLY A 143 -9.09 -15.26 -25.94
N ALA A 144 -7.89 -15.10 -25.38
CA ALA A 144 -6.66 -15.60 -26.00
C ALA A 144 -6.67 -17.14 -26.14
N ILE A 145 -7.09 -17.86 -25.09
CA ILE A 145 -7.14 -19.32 -25.11
C ILE A 145 -8.21 -19.83 -26.09
N GLU A 146 -9.41 -19.23 -26.08
CA GLU A 146 -10.47 -19.57 -27.04
C GLU A 146 -10.00 -19.40 -28.49
N ARG A 147 -9.22 -18.34 -28.75
CA ARG A 147 -8.65 -18.10 -30.08
C ARG A 147 -7.65 -19.19 -30.48
N ILE A 148 -6.75 -19.57 -29.57
CA ILE A 148 -5.75 -20.63 -29.81
C ILE A 148 -6.42 -21.97 -30.09
N GLN A 149 -7.49 -22.30 -29.36
CA GLN A 149 -8.27 -23.52 -29.59
C GLN A 149 -8.93 -23.52 -30.97
N THR A 150 -9.57 -22.42 -31.33
CA THR A 150 -10.25 -22.28 -32.63
C THR A 150 -9.28 -22.42 -33.81
N ASP A 151 -8.06 -21.88 -33.69
CA ASP A 151 -7.06 -21.94 -34.76
C ASP A 151 -6.41 -23.35 -34.85
N SER A 152 -6.32 -24.07 -33.72
CA SER A 152 -5.86 -25.47 -33.68
C SER A 152 -6.86 -26.42 -34.35
N ASP A 153 -8.16 -26.25 -34.08
CA ASP A 153 -9.23 -27.07 -34.68
C ASP A 153 -9.35 -26.89 -36.20
N LYS A 154 -9.05 -25.69 -36.71
CA LYS A 154 -9.03 -25.41 -38.16
C LYS A 154 -7.84 -26.03 -38.87
N SER A 155 -6.71 -26.22 -38.17
CA SER A 155 -5.49 -26.78 -38.76
C SER A 155 -5.50 -28.32 -38.81
N SER A 156 -6.42 -28.97 -38.08
CA SER A 156 -6.63 -30.43 -38.09
C SER A 156 -7.73 -30.90 -39.06
N LYS A 157 -8.37 -30.00 -39.81
CA LYS A 157 -9.30 -30.32 -40.91
C LYS A 157 -8.64 -30.11 -42.25
#